data_AF-A0A060D0F3-F1
#
_entry.id   AF-A0A060D0F3-F1
#
_cell.length_a   1.000
_cell.length_b   1.000
_cell.length_c   1.000
_cell.angle_alpha   90.00
_cell.angle_beta   90.00
_cell.angle_gamma   90.00
#
_symmetry.space_group_name_H-M   'P 1'
#
loop_
_entity.id
_entity.type
_entity.pdbx_description
1 polymer ?
#
loop_
_entity_poly.entity_id
_entity_poly.type
_entity_poly.pdbx_seq_one_letter_code
_entity_poly.pdbx_strand_id
1 'polypeptide(L)'
;MANVLHAFSLALLVFVVMALWVWKRGNATPALRVAAVVSAAGWLSLHLWPSLGLPAEVPGMEVAPLHARQAWWLLAVVCSASAFATLGFASSRWRWPVAAVLLAVPFVVGAPELEGDALAGYSGEAHASLLKLGHDFIWATTWASLSFWFTMAAVAGPLFARWLKPHLLVVLGASNPASASAAEAAR
;
A
#
# COMPACT_ATOMS: atom_id res chain seq x y z
N MET A 1 6.82 -0.85 20.81
CA MET A 1 6.29 -2.18 20.39
C MET A 1 5.37 -2.09 19.18
N ALA A 2 4.35 -1.21 19.17
CA ALA A 2 3.39 -1.09 18.07
C ALA A 2 4.02 -0.87 16.68
N ASN A 3 5.00 0.04 16.55
CA ASN A 3 5.63 0.35 15.27
C ASN A 3 6.37 -0.85 14.64
N VAL A 4 6.99 -1.69 15.48
CA VAL A 4 7.70 -2.89 15.01
C VAL A 4 6.71 -3.95 14.54
N LEU A 5 5.63 -4.16 15.28
CA LEU A 5 4.58 -5.10 14.90
C LEU A 5 3.90 -4.69 13.58
N HIS A 6 3.65 -3.39 13.40
CA HIS A 6 3.11 -2.85 12.17
C HIS A 6 4.06 -3.07 10.98
N ALA A 7 5.35 -2.73 11.15
CA ALA A 7 6.36 -2.95 10.11
C ALA A 7 6.47 -4.44 9.73
N PHE A 8 6.46 -5.34 10.71
CA PHE A 8 6.50 -6.78 10.48
C PHE A 8 5.26 -7.27 9.73
N SER A 9 4.08 -6.81 10.11
CA SER A 9 2.81 -7.17 9.45
C SER A 9 2.80 -6.73 7.98
N LEU A 10 3.27 -5.52 7.69
CA LEU A 10 3.40 -5.02 6.32
C LEU A 10 4.46 -5.79 5.51
N ALA A 11 5.57 -6.18 6.14
CA ALA A 11 6.58 -7.02 5.49
C ALA A 11 6.01 -8.39 5.08
N LEU A 12 5.23 -9.03 5.96
CA LEU A 12 4.52 -10.27 5.65
C LEU A 12 3.53 -10.08 4.50
N LEU A 13 2.76 -8.99 4.51
CA LEU A 13 1.85 -8.67 3.42
C LEU A 13 2.60 -8.53 2.07
N VAL A 14 3.73 -7.81 2.06
CA VAL A 14 4.58 -7.68 0.86
C VAL A 14 5.04 -9.06 0.37
N PHE A 15 5.54 -9.92 1.25
CA PHE A 15 5.95 -11.28 0.88
C PHE A 15 4.79 -12.13 0.32
N VAL A 16 3.59 -12.04 0.91
CA VAL A 16 2.40 -12.73 0.40
C VAL A 16 2.06 -12.27 -1.01
N VAL A 17 2.04 -10.96 -1.26
CA VAL A 17 1.75 -10.43 -2.60
C VAL A 17 2.85 -10.79 -3.60
N MET A 18 4.12 -10.81 -3.19
CA MET A 18 5.22 -11.30 -4.03
C MET A 18 5.09 -12.79 -4.36
N ALA A 19 4.67 -13.63 -3.40
CA ALA A 19 4.41 -15.04 -3.63
C ALA A 19 3.24 -15.25 -4.61
N LEU A 20 2.15 -14.50 -4.45
CA LEU A 20 1.02 -14.49 -5.38
C LEU A 20 1.44 -14.04 -6.79
N TRP A 21 2.36 -13.08 -6.88
CA TRP A 21 2.92 -12.65 -8.16
C TRP A 21 3.68 -13.76 -8.86
N VAL A 22 4.57 -14.47 -8.15
CA VAL A 22 5.32 -15.61 -8.70
C VAL A 22 4.38 -16.77 -9.05
N TRP A 23 3.36 -17.03 -8.22
CA TRP A 23 2.36 -18.06 -8.51
C TRP A 23 1.60 -17.77 -9.80
N LYS A 24 1.14 -16.54 -10.00
CA LYS A 24 0.33 -16.17 -11.16
C LYS A 24 1.13 -15.93 -12.44
N ARG A 25 2.33 -15.33 -12.33
CA ARG A 25 3.15 -14.91 -13.48
C ARG A 25 4.41 -15.75 -13.69
N GLY A 26 4.65 -16.73 -12.83
CA GLY A 26 5.85 -17.56 -12.86
C GLY A 26 7.12 -16.83 -12.40
N ASN A 27 8.26 -17.46 -12.68
CA ASN A 27 9.58 -17.07 -12.17
C ASN A 27 10.30 -15.97 -13.00
N ALA A 28 9.67 -15.47 -14.06
CA ALA A 28 10.37 -14.64 -15.04
C ALA A 28 10.79 -13.25 -14.51
N THR A 29 10.11 -12.73 -13.48
CA THR A 29 10.40 -11.38 -12.95
C THR A 29 11.44 -11.43 -11.83
N PRO A 30 12.48 -10.58 -11.84
CA PRO A 30 13.42 -10.46 -10.73
C PRO A 30 12.71 -10.08 -9.42
N ALA A 31 13.06 -10.76 -8.32
CA ALA A 31 12.39 -10.56 -7.03
C ALA A 31 12.45 -9.11 -6.55
N LEU A 32 13.58 -8.42 -6.77
CA LEU A 32 13.73 -7.00 -6.42
C LEU A 32 12.73 -6.11 -7.16
N ARG A 33 12.47 -6.38 -8.45
CA ARG A 33 11.48 -5.63 -9.23
C ARG A 33 10.07 -5.88 -8.72
N VAL A 34 9.74 -7.13 -8.36
CA VAL A 34 8.43 -7.45 -7.75
C VAL A 34 8.30 -6.73 -6.41
N ALA A 35 9.32 -6.79 -5.54
CA ALA A 35 9.31 -6.10 -4.25
C ALA A 35 9.12 -4.58 -4.40
N ALA A 36 9.79 -3.96 -5.39
CA ALA A 36 9.65 -2.53 -5.67
C ALA A 36 8.22 -2.17 -6.10
N VAL A 37 7.63 -2.91 -7.05
CA VAL A 37 6.27 -2.66 -7.52
C VAL A 37 5.24 -2.87 -6.41
N VAL A 38 5.37 -3.96 -5.63
CA VAL A 38 4.46 -4.27 -4.53
C VAL A 38 4.57 -3.24 -3.42
N SER A 39 5.78 -2.82 -3.05
CA SER A 39 5.98 -1.81 -2.01
C SER A 39 5.50 -0.42 -2.46
N ALA A 40 5.71 -0.07 -3.73
CA ALA A 40 5.16 1.17 -4.30
C ALA A 40 3.63 1.15 -4.28
N ALA A 41 2.99 0.05 -4.69
CA ALA A 41 1.54 -0.09 -4.58
C ALA A 41 1.06 0.00 -3.13
N GLY A 42 1.81 -0.56 -2.17
CA GLY A 42 1.54 -0.44 -0.75
C GLY A 42 1.59 1.01 -0.25
N TRP A 43 2.65 1.76 -0.57
CA TRP A 43 2.76 3.19 -0.24
C TRP A 43 1.64 4.01 -0.88
N LEU A 44 1.36 3.78 -2.16
CA LEU A 44 0.28 4.46 -2.86
C LEU A 44 -1.06 4.21 -2.19
N SER A 45 -1.35 2.96 -1.80
CA SER A 45 -2.67 2.60 -1.24
C SER A 45 -2.85 3.03 0.21
N LEU A 46 -1.84 2.82 1.05
CA LEU A 46 -1.95 3.00 2.50
C LEU A 46 -1.55 4.41 2.97
N HIS A 47 -0.89 5.18 2.11
CA HIS A 47 -0.42 6.52 2.46
C HIS A 47 -0.80 7.57 1.42
N LEU A 48 -0.32 7.49 0.18
CA LEU A 48 -0.50 8.60 -0.77
C LEU A 48 -1.98 8.86 -1.08
N TRP A 49 -2.72 7.82 -1.50
CA TRP A 49 -4.09 7.98 -1.97
C TRP A 49 -5.03 8.57 -0.90
N PRO A 50 -5.03 8.06 0.36
CA PRO A 50 -5.81 8.68 1.42
C PRO A 50 -5.34 10.10 1.77
N SER A 51 -4.03 10.36 1.77
CA SER A 51 -3.48 11.68 2.10
C SER A 51 -3.87 12.79 1.12
N LEU A 52 -4.31 12.45 -0.09
CA LEU A 52 -4.82 13.42 -1.07
C LEU A 52 -6.16 14.04 -0.65
N GLY A 53 -6.99 13.32 0.12
CA GLY A 53 -8.24 13.86 0.65
C GLY A 53 -8.21 14.16 2.15
N LEU A 54 -7.41 13.42 2.91
CA LEU A 54 -7.20 13.62 4.34
C LEU A 54 -5.71 13.78 4.64
N PRO A 55 -5.13 14.98 4.45
CA PRO A 55 -3.71 15.22 4.69
C PRO A 55 -3.36 15.04 6.18
N ALA A 56 -2.07 14.90 6.48
CA ALA A 56 -1.59 14.71 7.85
C ALA A 56 -1.91 15.95 8.73
N GLU A 57 -2.55 15.71 9.87
CA GLU A 57 -3.00 16.76 10.79
C GLU A 57 -2.05 16.87 12.00
N VAL A 58 -1.78 18.08 12.46
CA VAL A 58 -1.02 18.33 13.69
C VAL A 58 -1.92 18.22 14.93
N PRO A 59 -1.38 17.84 16.10
CA PRO A 59 -2.16 17.83 17.34
C PRO A 59 -2.73 19.21 17.66
N GLY A 60 -3.98 19.27 18.12
CA GLY A 60 -4.64 20.51 18.52
C GLY A 60 -5.49 21.19 17.44
N MET A 61 -5.52 20.64 16.21
CA MET A 61 -6.45 21.09 15.16
C MET A 61 -7.88 20.65 15.49
N GLU A 62 -8.85 21.53 15.25
CA GLU A 62 -10.23 21.12 15.05
C GLU A 62 -10.36 20.41 13.70
N VAL A 63 -11.12 19.32 13.68
CA VAL A 63 -11.17 18.40 12.53
C VAL A 63 -12.55 17.79 12.40
N ALA A 64 -12.89 17.38 11.17
CA ALA A 64 -14.13 16.66 10.90
C ALA A 64 -14.27 15.41 11.79
N PRO A 65 -15.52 14.93 12.02
CA PRO A 65 -15.78 13.80 12.90
C PRO A 65 -14.89 12.60 12.61
N LEU A 66 -14.22 12.08 13.64
CA LEU A 66 -13.20 11.03 13.50
C LEU A 66 -13.73 9.80 12.74
N HIS A 67 -14.95 9.36 13.04
CA HIS A 67 -15.56 8.19 12.40
C HIS A 67 -15.73 8.38 10.89
N ALA A 68 -16.10 9.58 10.44
CA ALA A 68 -16.27 9.90 9.03
C ALA A 68 -14.91 9.86 8.31
N ARG A 69 -13.87 10.44 8.93
CA ARG A 69 -12.50 10.40 8.41
C ARG A 69 -11.95 8.97 8.33
N GLN A 70 -12.20 8.14 9.34
CA GLN A 70 -11.80 6.73 9.33
C GLN A 70 -12.50 5.92 8.25
N ALA A 71 -13.81 6.13 8.06
CA ALA A 71 -14.58 5.47 7.00
C ALA A 71 -14.08 5.91 5.62
N TRP A 72 -13.86 7.20 5.42
CA TRP A 72 -13.33 7.72 4.15
C TRP A 72 -11.90 7.24 3.88
N TRP A 73 -11.04 7.23 4.90
CA TRP A 73 -9.68 6.69 4.79
C TRP A 73 -9.71 5.23 4.36
N LEU A 74 -10.57 4.40 4.99
CA LEU A 74 -10.71 3.00 4.64
C LEU A 74 -11.22 2.83 3.20
N LEU A 75 -12.18 3.66 2.76
CA LEU A 75 -12.65 3.68 1.38
C LEU A 75 -11.48 3.95 0.41
N ALA A 76 -10.70 5.01 0.67
CA ALA A 76 -9.56 5.37 -0.17
C ALA A 76 -8.51 4.25 -0.25
N VAL A 77 -8.20 3.60 0.88
CA VAL A 77 -7.28 2.46 0.95
C VAL A 77 -7.80 1.25 0.17
N VAL A 78 -9.06 0.84 0.40
CA VAL A 78 -9.63 -0.35 -0.25
C VAL A 78 -9.74 -0.15 -1.75
N CYS A 79 -10.19 1.03 -2.18
CA CYS A 79 -10.31 1.38 -3.59
C CYS A 79 -8.95 1.40 -4.30
N SER A 80 -7.95 2.08 -3.74
CA SER A 80 -6.60 2.15 -4.32
C SER A 80 -5.90 0.80 -4.31
N ALA A 81 -5.96 0.03 -3.22
CA ALA A 81 -5.41 -1.31 -3.15
C ALA A 81 -6.05 -2.25 -4.21
N SER A 82 -7.38 -2.15 -4.38
CA SER A 82 -8.10 -2.92 -5.41
C SER A 82 -7.72 -2.50 -6.83
N ALA A 83 -7.48 -1.20 -7.05
CA ALA A 83 -7.02 -0.69 -8.34
C ALA A 83 -5.63 -1.23 -8.70
N PHE A 84 -4.67 -1.15 -7.78
CA PHE A 84 -3.31 -1.66 -8.03
C PHE A 84 -3.27 -3.18 -8.12
N ALA A 85 -4.10 -3.90 -7.34
CA ALA A 85 -4.26 -5.34 -7.50
C ALA A 85 -4.82 -5.69 -8.90
N THR A 86 -5.81 -4.94 -9.37
CA THR A 86 -6.38 -5.10 -10.72
C THR A 86 -5.31 -4.86 -11.79
N LEU A 87 -4.51 -3.79 -11.67
CA LEU A 87 -3.42 -3.50 -12.60
C LEU A 87 -2.31 -4.57 -12.58
N GLY A 88 -1.94 -5.04 -11.39
CA GLY A 88 -0.88 -6.02 -11.19
C GLY A 88 -1.25 -7.44 -11.62
N PHE A 89 -2.51 -7.84 -11.43
CA PHE A 89 -2.93 -9.24 -11.60
C PHE A 89 -3.89 -9.49 -12.76
N ALA A 90 -4.65 -8.51 -13.26
CA ALA A 90 -5.58 -8.76 -14.37
C ALA A 90 -4.86 -8.78 -15.74
N SER A 91 -5.25 -9.70 -16.62
CA SER A 91 -4.76 -9.80 -18.00
C SER A 91 -5.62 -9.03 -19.01
N SER A 92 -6.89 -8.76 -18.68
CA SER A 92 -7.84 -8.06 -19.54
C SER A 92 -7.46 -6.59 -19.73
N ARG A 93 -7.67 -6.06 -20.95
CA ARG A 93 -7.55 -4.61 -21.25
C ARG A 93 -8.48 -3.74 -20.39
N TRP A 94 -9.58 -4.32 -19.88
CA TRP A 94 -10.51 -3.66 -18.97
C TRP A 94 -9.88 -3.27 -17.62
N ARG A 95 -8.71 -3.81 -17.27
CA ARG A 95 -8.02 -3.47 -16.01
C ARG A 95 -7.73 -1.98 -15.87
N TRP A 96 -7.45 -1.29 -16.97
CA TRP A 96 -7.12 0.15 -16.97
C TRP A 96 -8.32 1.02 -16.59
N PRO A 97 -9.46 0.97 -17.31
CA PRO A 97 -10.63 1.77 -16.93
C PRO A 97 -11.19 1.34 -15.56
N VAL A 98 -11.16 0.05 -15.21
CA VAL A 98 -11.61 -0.39 -13.87
C VAL A 98 -10.73 0.18 -12.77
N ALA A 99 -9.41 0.15 -12.92
CA ALA A 99 -8.51 0.76 -11.94
C ALA A 99 -8.71 2.28 -11.85
N ALA A 100 -8.91 2.98 -12.98
CA ALA A 100 -9.18 4.41 -12.99
C ALA A 100 -10.48 4.75 -12.24
N VAL A 101 -11.55 3.98 -12.47
CA VAL A 101 -12.82 4.14 -11.74
C VAL A 101 -12.61 3.91 -10.25
N LEU A 102 -11.98 2.80 -9.86
CA LEU A 102 -11.69 2.50 -8.45
C LEU A 102 -10.91 3.62 -7.77
N LEU A 103 -9.88 4.15 -8.43
CA LEU A 103 -9.08 5.27 -7.93
C LEU A 103 -9.91 6.55 -7.76
N ALA A 104 -10.88 6.80 -8.63
CA ALA A 104 -11.74 7.99 -8.56
C ALA A 104 -12.83 7.91 -7.48
N VAL A 105 -13.33 6.71 -7.14
CA VAL A 105 -14.44 6.49 -6.18
C VAL A 105 -14.32 7.33 -4.90
N PRO A 106 -13.22 7.30 -4.12
CA PRO A 106 -13.15 8.05 -2.85
C PRO A 106 -13.32 9.56 -3.03
N PHE A 107 -12.86 10.12 -4.15
CA PHE A 107 -12.97 11.56 -4.42
C PHE A 107 -14.35 11.96 -4.94
N VAL A 108 -15.05 11.05 -5.62
CA VAL A 108 -16.46 11.26 -5.99
C VAL A 108 -17.35 11.22 -4.75
N VAL A 109 -17.03 10.38 -3.76
CA VAL A 109 -17.72 10.35 -2.46
C VAL A 109 -17.46 11.65 -1.67
N GLY A 110 -16.27 12.25 -1.83
CA GLY A 110 -15.87 13.48 -1.15
C GLY A 110 -15.28 13.20 0.24
N ALA A 111 -14.13 13.82 0.52
CA ALA A 111 -13.52 13.73 1.85
C ALA A 111 -14.34 14.54 2.86
N PRO A 112 -14.49 14.07 4.11
CA PRO A 112 -15.17 14.84 5.15
C PRO A 112 -14.32 16.05 5.55
N GLU A 113 -14.91 17.24 5.38
CA GLU A 113 -14.27 18.53 5.66
C GLU A 113 -14.76 19.13 6.98
N LEU A 114 -13.94 20.01 7.56
CA LEU A 114 -14.34 20.87 8.68
C LEU A 114 -15.06 22.10 8.11
N GLU A 115 -16.20 22.45 8.69
CA GLU A 115 -16.83 23.75 8.45
C GLU A 115 -16.17 24.83 9.33
N GLY A 116 -15.06 25.41 8.87
CA GLY A 116 -14.41 26.54 9.55
C GLY A 116 -12.88 26.48 9.55
N ASP A 117 -12.28 27.39 10.33
CA ASP A 117 -10.84 27.41 10.55
C ASP A 117 -10.44 26.35 11.59
N ALA A 118 -9.65 25.37 11.17
CA ALA A 118 -9.17 24.30 12.02
C ALA A 118 -8.27 24.77 13.18
N LEU A 119 -7.84 26.03 13.17
CA LEU A 119 -7.05 26.68 14.22
C LEU A 119 -7.76 27.89 14.82
N ALA A 120 -9.10 27.96 14.75
CA ALA A 120 -9.88 29.11 15.24
C ALA A 120 -9.63 29.41 16.74
N GLY A 121 -9.22 28.42 17.54
CA GLY A 121 -8.83 28.60 18.94
C GLY A 121 -7.48 29.30 19.16
N TYR A 122 -6.72 29.60 18.10
CA TYR A 122 -5.41 30.24 18.15
C TYR A 122 -5.42 31.56 17.38
N SER A 123 -4.68 32.56 17.86
CA SER A 123 -4.58 33.88 17.23
C SER A 123 -3.13 34.39 17.12
N GLY A 124 -2.87 35.30 16.19
CA GLY A 124 -1.58 35.96 16.05
C GLY A 124 -0.44 35.01 15.66
N GLU A 125 0.73 35.16 16.28
CA GLU A 125 1.93 34.37 15.95
C GLU A 125 1.75 32.86 16.21
N ALA A 126 0.93 32.48 17.20
CA ALA A 126 0.66 31.08 17.51
C ALA A 126 -0.09 30.39 16.35
N HIS A 127 -1.09 31.06 15.80
CA HIS A 127 -1.85 30.58 14.65
C HIS A 127 -0.94 30.43 13.41
N ALA A 128 -0.15 31.45 13.08
CA ALA A 128 0.80 31.41 11.97
C ALA A 128 1.84 30.29 12.10
N SER A 129 2.34 30.06 13.32
CA SER A 129 3.32 29.00 13.60
C SER A 129 2.72 27.60 13.44
N LEU A 130 1.48 27.39 13.89
CA LEU A 130 0.78 26.10 13.75
C LEU A 130 0.43 25.79 12.30
N LEU A 131 0.03 26.80 11.51
CA LEU A 131 -0.17 26.63 10.06
C LEU A 131 1.11 26.15 9.37
N LYS A 132 2.25 26.78 9.67
CA LYS A 132 3.56 26.36 9.14
C LYS A 132 3.91 24.93 9.58
N LEU A 133 3.70 24.61 10.86
CA LEU A 133 3.95 23.28 11.38
C LEU A 133 3.10 22.22 10.69
N GLY A 134 1.83 22.52 10.39
CA GLY A 134 0.93 21.65 9.62
C GLY A 134 1.50 21.33 8.24
N HIS A 135 1.95 22.35 7.52
CA HIS A 135 2.57 22.17 6.21
C HIS A 135 3.86 21.32 6.27
N ASP A 136 4.75 21.63 7.22
CA ASP A 136 5.99 20.88 7.42
C ASP A 136 5.70 19.42 7.80
N PHE A 137 4.65 19.18 8.60
CA PHE A 137 4.25 17.84 9.03
C PHE A 137 3.74 16.97 7.89
N ILE A 138 3.00 17.54 6.93
CA ILE A 138 2.56 16.82 5.72
C ILE A 138 3.79 16.28 4.96
N TRP A 139 4.80 17.11 4.73
CA TRP A 139 6.01 16.68 4.03
C TRP A 139 6.85 15.70 4.86
N ALA A 140 7.02 15.96 6.15
CA ALA A 140 7.78 15.08 7.04
C ALA A 140 7.18 13.65 7.07
N THR A 141 5.86 13.55 7.22
CA THR A 141 5.16 12.24 7.23
C THR A 141 5.19 11.56 5.85
N THR A 142 5.10 12.34 4.77
CA THR A 142 5.23 11.83 3.40
C THR A 142 6.61 11.21 3.16
N TRP A 143 7.68 11.92 3.51
CA TRP A 143 9.05 11.43 3.36
C TRP A 143 9.36 10.26 4.29
N ALA A 144 8.86 10.27 5.51
CA ALA A 144 9.01 9.17 6.45
C ALA A 144 8.34 7.89 5.91
N SER A 145 7.11 8.01 5.43
CA SER A 145 6.36 6.91 4.81
C SER A 145 7.06 6.39 3.56
N LEU A 146 7.49 7.27 2.66
CA LEU A 146 8.18 6.90 1.43
C LEU A 146 9.50 6.16 1.74
N SER A 147 10.29 6.65 2.70
CA SER A 147 11.51 6.02 3.16
C SER A 147 11.25 4.61 3.72
N PHE A 148 10.21 4.47 4.55
CA PHE A 148 9.80 3.17 5.08
C PHE A 148 9.47 2.16 3.98
N TRP A 149 8.65 2.54 3.00
CA TRP A 149 8.28 1.65 1.89
C TRP A 149 9.43 1.38 0.92
N PHE A 150 10.35 2.33 0.75
CA PHE A 150 11.59 2.11 0.00
C PHE A 150 12.47 1.07 0.68
N THR A 151 12.67 1.18 1.99
CA THR A 151 13.39 0.17 2.79
C THR A 151 12.70 -1.19 2.69
N MET A 152 11.35 -1.21 2.71
CA MET A 152 10.58 -2.44 2.53
C MET A 152 10.92 -3.14 1.20
N ALA A 153 10.96 -2.40 0.09
CA ALA A 153 11.35 -2.94 -1.22
C ALA A 153 12.80 -3.47 -1.22
N ALA A 154 13.73 -2.66 -0.69
CA ALA A 154 15.15 -2.95 -0.67
C ALA A 154 15.49 -4.20 0.16
N VAL A 155 14.75 -4.44 1.24
CA VAL A 155 14.92 -5.61 2.12
C VAL A 155 14.13 -6.81 1.62
N ALA A 156 12.83 -6.66 1.32
CA ALA A 156 11.98 -7.79 0.93
C ALA A 156 12.46 -8.48 -0.36
N GLY A 157 12.98 -7.73 -1.34
CA GLY A 157 13.48 -8.30 -2.59
C GLY A 157 14.55 -9.37 -2.40
N PRO A 158 15.71 -9.04 -1.79
CA PRO A 158 16.77 -10.00 -1.49
C PRO A 158 16.34 -11.14 -0.58
N LEU A 159 15.58 -10.87 0.50
CA LEU A 159 15.16 -11.93 1.43
C LEU A 159 14.21 -12.91 0.77
N PHE A 160 13.25 -12.42 -0.03
CA PHE A 160 12.35 -13.26 -0.80
C PHE A 160 13.13 -14.11 -1.80
N ALA A 161 14.08 -13.51 -2.53
CA ALA A 161 14.90 -14.22 -3.50
C ALA A 161 15.73 -15.35 -2.87
N ARG A 162 16.32 -15.09 -1.69
CA ARG A 162 17.22 -16.00 -1.01
C ARG A 162 16.49 -17.13 -0.31
N TRP A 163 15.38 -16.84 0.36
CA TRP A 163 14.75 -17.80 1.27
C TRP A 163 13.38 -18.26 0.81
N LEU A 164 12.50 -17.38 0.34
CA LEU A 164 11.10 -17.77 0.08
C LEU A 164 10.90 -18.35 -1.32
N LYS A 165 11.53 -17.73 -2.32
CA LYS A 165 11.36 -18.04 -3.74
C LYS A 165 11.80 -19.47 -4.11
N PRO A 166 12.94 -20.01 -3.64
CA PRO A 166 13.33 -21.39 -3.97
C PRO A 166 12.30 -22.41 -3.47
N HIS A 167 11.82 -22.27 -2.24
CA HIS A 167 10.82 -23.17 -1.66
C HIS A 167 9.47 -23.05 -2.36
N LEU A 168 9.05 -21.83 -2.68
CA LEU A 168 7.81 -21.59 -3.43
C LEU A 168 7.84 -22.32 -4.78
N LEU A 169 8.96 -22.23 -5.52
CA LEU A 169 9.07 -22.88 -6.84
C LEU A 169 9.05 -24.40 -6.75
N VAL A 170 9.64 -25.00 -5.70
CA VAL A 170 9.54 -26.45 -5.47
C VAL A 170 8.09 -26.87 -5.21
N VAL A 171 7.38 -26.15 -4.34
CA VAL A 171 5.96 -26.43 -4.02
C VAL A 171 5.06 -26.27 -5.25
N LEU A 172 5.29 -25.22 -6.03
CA LEU A 172 4.55 -24.98 -7.28
C LEU A 172 4.89 -26.00 -8.38
N GLY A 173 6.14 -26.48 -8.42
CA GLY A 173 6.55 -27.54 -9.32
C GLY A 173 5.93 -28.89 -8.96
N ALA A 174 5.92 -29.24 -7.68
CA ALA A 174 5.33 -30.49 -7.18
C ALA A 174 3.81 -30.57 -7.37
N SER A 175 3.11 -29.43 -7.44
CA SER A 175 1.67 -29.35 -7.70
C SER A 175 1.31 -29.39 -9.19
N ASN A 176 2.29 -29.52 -10.09
CA ASN A 176 2.03 -29.68 -11.52
C ASN A 176 1.59 -31.13 -11.84
N PRO A 177 0.38 -31.38 -12.37
CA PRO A 177 -0.10 -32.74 -12.65
C PRO A 177 0.80 -33.52 -13.62
N ALA A 178 1.54 -32.83 -14.50
CA ALA A 178 2.49 -33.46 -15.40
C ALA A 178 3.71 -34.09 -14.68
N SER A 179 4.16 -33.52 -13.55
CA SER A 179 5.21 -34.15 -12.74
C SER A 179 4.68 -35.30 -11.89
N ALA A 180 3.40 -35.27 -11.50
CA ALA A 180 2.75 -36.37 -10.80
C ALA A 180 2.59 -37.60 -11.71
N SER A 181 2.14 -37.41 -12.96
CA SER A 181 2.02 -38.52 -13.92
C SER A 181 3.38 -39.12 -14.32
N ALA A 182 4.43 -38.29 -14.41
CA ALA A 182 5.78 -38.77 -14.70
C ALA A 182 6.38 -39.60 -13.56
N ALA A 183 6.07 -39.26 -12.30
CA ALA A 183 6.50 -40.03 -11.14
C ALA A 183 5.73 -41.36 -10.98
N GLU A 184 4.47 -41.40 -11.41
CA GLU A 184 3.64 -42.61 -11.42
C GLU A 184 4.02 -43.57 -12.55
N ALA A 185 4.36 -43.06 -13.75
CA ALA A 185 4.85 -43.87 -14.87
C ALA A 185 6.25 -44.47 -14.66
N ALA A 186 7.00 -43.98 -13.66
CA ALA A 186 8.33 -44.46 -13.31
C ALA A 186 8.32 -45.53 -12.18
N ARG A 187 7.14 -45.91 -11.67
CA ARG A 187 6.94 -46.99 -10.69
C ARG A 187 6.38 -48.23 -11.36
#